data_AF-A0A7K2QNX9-F1
#
_entry.id   AF-A0A7K2QNX9-F1
#
_cell.length_a   1.000
_cell.length_b   1.000
_cell.length_c   1.000
_cell.angle_alpha   90.00
_cell.angle_beta   90.00
_cell.angle_gamma   90.00
#
_symmetry.space_group_name_H-M   'P 1'
#
loop_
_entity.id
_entity.type
_entity.pdbx_description
1 polymer ?
#
loop_
_entity_poly.entity_id
_entity_poly.type
_entity_poly.pdbx_seq_one_letter_code
_entity_poly.pdbx_strand_id
1 'polypeptide(L)'
;PGLLPTPVETASALAAGARSGLLASDVVASLTRAGQGFALGALLGSALGFATGYLPRLSAAVTPLVSFLRPIPAIALVPLATAWFGIGETAKRLLIAYAVLLAVWLYVHDGVSRVPVSHLRAARTLG
;
A
#
# COMPACT_ATOMS: atom_id res chain seq x y z
N PRO A 1 40.03 6.64 -9.30
CA PRO A 1 39.70 8.04 -9.65
C PRO A 1 38.18 8.29 -9.55
N GLY A 2 37.76 9.04 -8.53
CA GLY A 2 36.43 9.63 -8.28
C GLY A 2 35.17 8.86 -8.70
N LEU A 3 34.82 7.77 -7.99
CA LEU A 3 33.54 7.05 -8.22
C LEU A 3 32.31 7.78 -7.67
N LEU A 4 32.52 8.82 -6.84
CA LEU A 4 31.48 9.58 -6.18
C LEU A 4 31.63 11.07 -6.50
N PRO A 5 30.52 11.79 -6.76
CA PRO A 5 30.55 13.23 -6.93
C PRO A 5 30.98 13.91 -5.63
N THR A 6 31.66 15.04 -5.75
CA THR A 6 32.00 15.89 -4.60
C THR A 6 30.73 16.48 -3.97
N PRO A 7 30.77 16.89 -2.68
CA PRO A 7 29.63 17.54 -2.04
C PRO A 7 29.14 18.78 -2.80
N VAL A 8 30.07 19.52 -3.43
CA VAL A 8 29.76 20.71 -4.23
C VAL A 8 29.05 20.35 -5.52
N GLU A 9 29.49 19.30 -6.22
CA GLU A 9 28.83 18.79 -7.43
C GLU A 9 27.42 18.25 -7.14
N THR A 10 27.23 17.60 -5.98
CA THR A 10 25.91 17.14 -5.55
C THR A 10 24.98 18.31 -5.22
N ALA A 11 25.49 19.33 -4.52
CA ALA A 11 24.72 20.53 -4.20
C ALA A 11 24.35 21.33 -5.46
N SER A 12 25.26 21.45 -6.42
CA SER A 12 25.00 22.14 -7.69
C SER A 12 23.99 21.39 -8.55
N ALA A 13 24.08 20.05 -8.63
CA ALA A 13 23.10 19.21 -9.32
C ALA A 13 21.70 19.32 -8.69
N LEU A 14 21.61 19.32 -7.35
CA LEU A 14 20.36 19.53 -6.63
C LEU A 14 19.75 20.91 -6.94
N ALA A 15 20.56 21.97 -6.88
CA ALA A 15 20.11 23.32 -7.20
C ALA A 15 19.66 23.45 -8.66
N ALA A 16 20.38 22.81 -9.60
CA ALA A 16 20.00 22.77 -11.00
C ALA A 16 18.67 22.05 -11.22
N GLY A 17 18.49 20.88 -10.61
CA GLY A 17 17.24 20.11 -10.68
C GLY A 17 16.05 20.82 -10.01
N ALA A 18 16.31 21.59 -8.95
CA ALA A 18 15.29 22.40 -8.30
C ALA A 18 14.86 23.58 -9.17
N ARG A 19 15.82 24.29 -9.78
CA ARG A 19 15.56 25.42 -10.68
C ARG A 19 14.90 25.00 -12.00
N SER A 20 15.24 23.82 -12.52
CA SER A 20 14.63 23.30 -13.75
C SER A 20 13.19 22.80 -13.56
N GLY A 21 12.72 22.68 -12.31
CA GLY A 21 11.41 22.13 -12.00
C GLY A 21 11.32 20.60 -12.10
N LEU A 22 12.40 19.94 -12.56
CA LEU A 22 12.43 18.50 -12.81
C LEU A 22 12.26 17.68 -11.52
N LEU A 23 12.89 18.13 -10.42
CA LEU A 23 12.70 17.51 -9.11
C LEU A 23 11.24 17.58 -8.65
N ALA A 24 10.60 18.73 -8.85
CA ALA A 24 9.20 18.92 -8.47
C ALA A 24 8.29 18.00 -9.30
N SER A 25 8.50 17.89 -10.61
CA SER A 25 7.71 16.99 -11.46
C SER A 25 7.89 15.52 -11.07
N ASP A 26 9.11 15.09 -10.76
CA ASP A 26 9.40 13.70 -10.38
C ASP A 26 8.81 13.35 -9.02
N VAL A 27 8.86 14.28 -8.06
CA VAL A 27 8.22 14.14 -6.75
C VAL A 27 6.71 14.03 -6.91
N VAL A 28 6.08 14.92 -7.67
CA VAL A 28 4.62 14.89 -7.91
C VAL A 28 4.21 13.61 -8.61
N ALA A 29 4.96 13.15 -9.62
CA ALA A 29 4.67 11.89 -10.31
C ALA A 29 4.77 10.69 -9.35
N SER A 30 5.78 10.68 -8.49
CA SER A 30 5.99 9.61 -7.50
C SER A 30 4.93 9.62 -6.41
N LEU A 31 4.55 10.79 -5.90
CA LEU A 31 3.47 10.95 -4.94
C LEU A 31 2.12 10.58 -5.54
N THR A 32 1.86 10.93 -6.79
CA THR A 32 0.61 10.58 -7.49
C THR A 32 0.47 9.06 -7.62
N ARG A 33 1.53 8.37 -8.06
CA ARG A 33 1.57 6.90 -8.10
C ARG A 33 1.32 6.29 -6.73
N ALA A 34 2.06 6.76 -5.71
CA ALA A 34 1.95 6.25 -4.35
C ALA A 34 0.56 6.49 -3.78
N GLY A 35 0.00 7.69 -3.95
CA GLY A 35 -1.34 8.06 -3.49
C GLY A 35 -2.44 7.25 -4.16
N GLN A 36 -2.37 7.03 -5.47
CA GLN A 36 -3.36 6.22 -6.19
C GLN A 36 -3.32 4.75 -5.75
N GLY A 37 -2.12 4.16 -5.68
CA GLY A 37 -1.94 2.79 -5.21
C GLY A 37 -2.37 2.63 -3.75
N PHE A 38 -1.99 3.59 -2.90
CA PHE A 38 -2.38 3.63 -1.49
C PHE A 38 -3.90 3.75 -1.32
N ALA A 39 -4.56 4.68 -2.01
CA ALA A 39 -6.00 4.86 -1.89
C ALA A 39 -6.75 3.57 -2.27
N LEU A 40 -6.38 2.94 -3.40
CA LEU A 40 -7.00 1.70 -3.84
C LEU A 40 -6.73 0.54 -2.87
N GLY A 41 -5.49 0.36 -2.45
CA GLY A 41 -5.10 -0.68 -1.50
C GLY A 41 -5.74 -0.48 -0.13
N ALA A 42 -5.81 0.75 0.38
CA ALA A 42 -6.39 1.07 1.67
C ALA A 42 -7.91 0.89 1.68
N LEU A 43 -8.61 1.29 0.60
CA LEU A 43 -10.04 1.06 0.47
C LEU A 43 -10.36 -0.44 0.47
N LEU A 44 -9.68 -1.22 -0.37
CA LEU A 44 -9.90 -2.66 -0.47
C LEU A 44 -9.48 -3.40 0.82
N GLY A 45 -8.33 -3.05 1.38
CA GLY A 45 -7.82 -3.62 2.63
C GLY A 45 -8.73 -3.30 3.81
N SER A 46 -9.26 -2.08 3.89
CA SER A 46 -10.21 -1.69 4.95
C SER A 46 -11.53 -2.43 4.81
N ALA A 47 -12.10 -2.49 3.60
CA ALA A 47 -13.34 -3.21 3.35
C ALA A 47 -13.21 -4.70 3.67
N LEU A 48 -12.14 -5.34 3.21
CA LEU A 48 -11.87 -6.75 3.48
C LEU A 48 -11.57 -7.00 4.96
N GLY A 49 -10.78 -6.13 5.60
CA GLY A 49 -10.39 -6.26 7.00
C GLY A 49 -11.59 -6.08 7.94
N PHE A 50 -12.49 -5.15 7.61
CA PHE A 50 -13.74 -4.99 8.33
C PHE A 50 -14.65 -6.21 8.15
N ALA A 51 -14.80 -6.69 6.92
CA ALA A 51 -15.62 -7.86 6.64
C ALA A 51 -15.09 -9.13 7.35
N THR A 52 -13.78 -9.38 7.32
CA THR A 52 -13.17 -10.54 8.02
C THR A 52 -13.16 -10.35 9.53
N GLY A 53 -12.96 -9.14 10.05
CA GLY A 53 -13.00 -8.88 11.49
C GLY A 53 -14.40 -9.03 12.09
N TYR A 54 -15.45 -8.72 11.31
CA TYR A 54 -16.83 -8.85 11.75
C TYR A 54 -17.42 -10.25 11.54
N LEU A 55 -17.04 -10.95 10.46
CA LEU A 55 -17.62 -12.26 10.08
C LEU A 55 -16.62 -13.40 10.30
N PRO A 56 -16.77 -14.22 11.36
CA PRO A 56 -15.84 -15.31 11.67
C PRO A 56 -15.68 -16.34 10.54
N ARG A 57 -16.76 -16.62 9.79
CA ARG A 57 -16.71 -17.54 8.64
C ARG A 57 -15.84 -17.01 7.51
N LEU A 58 -15.94 -15.71 7.22
CA LEU A 58 -15.11 -15.08 6.20
C LEU A 58 -13.65 -15.00 6.67
N SER A 59 -13.41 -14.71 7.95
CA SER A 59 -12.08 -14.76 8.55
C SER A 59 -11.42 -16.13 8.35
N ALA A 60 -12.13 -17.21 8.63
CA ALA A 60 -11.60 -18.57 8.48
C ALA A 60 -11.21 -18.91 7.04
N ALA A 61 -11.92 -18.37 6.03
CA ALA A 61 -11.61 -18.59 4.62
C ALA A 61 -10.47 -17.69 4.10
N VAL A 62 -10.44 -16.42 4.51
CA VAL A 62 -9.51 -15.41 3.97
C VAL A 62 -8.16 -15.42 4.69
N THR A 63 -8.14 -15.67 6.00
CA THR A 63 -6.91 -15.60 6.82
C THR A 63 -5.81 -16.54 6.31
N PRO A 64 -6.07 -17.80 5.90
CA PRO A 64 -5.03 -18.65 5.33
C PRO A 64 -4.43 -18.09 4.03
N LEU A 65 -5.28 -17.56 3.14
CA LEU A 65 -4.85 -16.95 1.88
C LEU A 65 -3.96 -15.72 2.13
N VAL A 66 -4.40 -14.82 3.01
CA VAL A 66 -3.62 -13.62 3.33
C VAL A 66 -2.32 -13.98 4.06
N SER A 67 -2.36 -14.95 4.97
CA SER A 67 -1.15 -15.43 5.67
C SER A 67 -0.12 -16.04 4.72
N PHE A 68 -0.57 -16.68 3.65
CA PHE A 68 0.31 -17.19 2.59
C PHE A 68 0.90 -16.08 1.71
N LEU A 69 0.12 -15.05 1.40
CA LEU A 69 0.56 -13.92 0.56
C LEU A 69 1.47 -12.94 1.30
N ARG A 70 1.31 -12.80 2.63
CA ARG A 70 2.02 -11.81 3.46
C ARG A 70 3.55 -11.87 3.38
N PRO A 71 4.21 -13.05 3.36
CA PRO A 71 5.66 -13.14 3.24
C PRO A 71 6.18 -12.76 1.85
N ILE A 72 5.33 -12.73 0.82
CA ILE A 72 5.74 -12.44 -0.55
C ILE A 72 5.91 -10.93 -0.71
N PRO A 73 7.14 -10.42 -0.85
CA PRO A 73 7.36 -8.99 -0.98
C PRO A 73 6.80 -8.52 -2.33
N ALA A 74 6.19 -7.33 -2.37
CA ALA A 74 5.58 -6.80 -3.60
C ALA A 74 6.58 -6.71 -4.77
N ILE A 75 7.87 -6.49 -4.49
CA ILE A 75 8.90 -6.46 -5.54
C ILE A 75 9.10 -7.81 -6.24
N ALA A 76 8.85 -8.94 -5.57
CA ALA A 76 8.90 -10.26 -6.19
C ALA A 76 7.81 -10.46 -7.23
N LEU A 77 6.73 -9.68 -7.15
CA LEU A 77 5.63 -9.71 -8.11
C LEU A 77 5.86 -8.78 -9.31
N VAL A 78 6.98 -8.04 -9.37
CA VAL A 78 7.28 -7.13 -10.49
C VAL A 78 7.21 -7.84 -11.85
N PRO A 79 7.90 -8.98 -12.07
CA PRO A 79 7.87 -9.64 -13.38
C PRO A 79 6.47 -10.10 -13.79
N LEU A 80 5.70 -10.54 -12.79
CA LEU A 80 4.35 -11.03 -12.98
C LEU A 80 3.38 -9.89 -13.33
N ALA A 81 3.48 -8.78 -12.60
CA ALA A 81 2.72 -7.57 -12.85
C ALA A 81 3.05 -6.96 -14.21
N THR A 82 4.32 -6.93 -14.61
CA THR A 82 4.72 -6.41 -15.91
C THR A 82 4.34 -7.35 -17.06
N ALA A 83 4.33 -8.67 -16.85
CA ALA A 83 3.85 -9.63 -17.85
C ALA A 83 2.35 -9.49 -18.13
N TRP A 84 1.52 -9.29 -17.10
CA TRP A 84 0.07 -9.14 -17.27
C TRP A 84 -0.39 -7.75 -17.69
N PHE A 85 0.13 -6.71 -17.03
CA PHE A 85 -0.35 -5.33 -17.20
C PHE A 85 0.56 -4.49 -18.11
N GLY A 86 1.63 -5.10 -18.64
CA GLY A 86 2.66 -4.41 -19.40
C GLY A 86 3.62 -3.61 -18.52
N ILE A 87 4.66 -3.09 -19.16
CA ILE A 87 5.61 -2.16 -18.53
C ILE A 87 4.95 -0.78 -18.48
N GLY A 88 4.80 -0.22 -17.28
CA GLY A 88 4.25 1.12 -17.13
C GLY A 88 3.80 1.46 -15.72
N GLU A 89 3.01 2.53 -15.61
CA GLU A 89 2.52 3.08 -14.34
C GLU A 89 1.46 2.20 -13.68
N THR A 90 0.68 1.46 -14.46
CA THR A 90 -0.36 0.56 -13.94
C THR A 90 0.23 -0.57 -13.11
N ALA A 91 1.28 -1.25 -13.60
CA ALA A 91 1.97 -2.28 -12.85
C ALA A 91 2.52 -1.73 -11.51
N LYS A 92 3.17 -0.56 -11.53
CA LYS A 92 3.69 0.10 -10.31
C LYS A 92 2.58 0.38 -9.29
N ARG A 93 1.45 0.95 -9.73
CA ARG A 93 0.30 1.26 -8.86
C ARG A 93 -0.33 0.01 -8.25
N LEU A 94 -0.46 -1.08 -9.02
CA LEU A 94 -1.01 -2.34 -8.53
C LEU A 94 -0.12 -3.00 -7.48
N LEU A 95 1.20 -2.94 -7.66
CA LEU A 95 2.15 -3.46 -6.67
C LEU A 95 2.08 -2.68 -5.35
N ILE A 96 1.95 -1.35 -5.42
CA ILE A 96 1.72 -0.50 -4.24
C ILE A 96 0.39 -0.86 -3.58
N ALA A 97 -0.68 -0.99 -4.37
CA ALA A 97 -1.99 -1.34 -3.87
C ALA A 97 -2.01 -2.72 -3.19
N TYR A 98 -1.32 -3.72 -3.75
CA TYR A 98 -1.15 -5.04 -3.14
C TYR A 98 -0.46 -4.95 -1.78
N ALA A 99 0.67 -4.24 -1.69
CA ALA A 99 1.40 -4.07 -0.43
C ALA A 99 0.54 -3.39 0.64
N VAL A 100 -0.15 -2.31 0.26
CA VAL A 100 -1.02 -1.55 1.16
C VAL A 100 -2.24 -2.37 1.58
N LEU A 101 -2.85 -3.13 0.67
CA LEU A 101 -4.00 -3.98 0.95
C LEU A 101 -3.68 -4.97 2.07
N LEU A 102 -2.58 -5.70 1.97
CA LEU A 102 -2.20 -6.70 2.98
C LEU A 102 -1.92 -6.08 4.34
N ALA A 103 -1.22 -4.93 4.37
CA ALA A 103 -0.92 -4.21 5.59
C ALA A 103 -2.17 -3.64 6.25
N VAL A 104 -3.01 -2.92 5.50
CA VAL A 104 -4.24 -2.31 6.00
C VAL A 104 -5.24 -3.39 6.44
N TRP A 105 -5.40 -4.46 5.67
CA TRP A 105 -6.24 -5.59 6.06
C TRP A 105 -5.85 -6.13 7.43
N LEU A 106 -4.55 -6.33 7.69
CA LEU A 106 -4.07 -6.90 8.96
C LEU A 106 -4.48 -6.02 10.15
N TYR A 107 -4.22 -4.72 10.06
CA TYR A 107 -4.53 -3.79 11.15
C TYR A 107 -6.03 -3.58 11.34
N VAL A 108 -6.79 -3.47 10.26
CA VAL A 108 -8.25 -3.31 10.34
C VAL A 108 -8.92 -4.58 10.85
N HIS A 109 -8.49 -5.75 10.39
CA HIS A 109 -8.98 -7.04 10.87
C HIS A 109 -8.74 -7.21 12.37
N ASP A 110 -7.52 -6.96 12.84
CA ASP A 110 -7.17 -7.06 14.25
C ASP A 110 -7.96 -6.05 15.10
N GLY A 111 -8.07 -4.80 14.63
CA GLY A 111 -8.83 -3.76 15.32
C GLY A 111 -10.32 -4.09 15.46
N VAL A 112 -10.96 -4.55 14.37
CA VAL A 112 -12.39 -4.90 14.37
C VAL A 112 -12.66 -6.16 15.22
N SER A 113 -11.79 -7.17 15.14
CA SER A 113 -11.96 -8.42 15.91
C SER A 113 -11.84 -8.22 17.42
N ARG A 114 -11.18 -7.15 17.87
CA ARG A 114 -10.96 -6.83 19.29
C ARG A 114 -12.04 -5.94 19.92
N VAL A 115 -13.03 -5.48 19.14
CA VAL A 115 -14.10 -4.62 19.67
C VAL A 115 -14.88 -5.37 20.77
N PRO A 116 -14.98 -4.83 22.00
CA PRO A 116 -15.71 -5.48 23.07
C PRO A 116 -17.20 -5.68 22.72
N VAL A 117 -17.73 -6.84 23.09
CA VAL A 117 -19.13 -7.22 22.83
C VAL A 117 -20.12 -6.23 23.47
N SER A 118 -19.74 -5.56 24.58
CA SER A 118 -20.54 -4.51 25.21
C SER A 118 -20.83 -3.34 24.26
N HIS A 119 -19.84 -2.87 23.49
CA HIS A 119 -20.04 -1.81 22.51
C HIS A 119 -20.95 -2.25 21.37
N LEU A 120 -20.81 -3.50 20.91
CA LEU A 120 -21.71 -4.06 19.89
C LEU A 120 -23.16 -4.18 20.40
N ARG A 121 -23.35 -4.57 21.67
CA ARG A 121 -24.69 -4.63 22.29
C ARG A 121 -25.28 -3.23 22.46
N ALA A 122 -24.50 -2.27 22.93
CA ALA A 122 -24.93 -0.88 23.08
C ALA A 122 -25.37 -0.28 21.75
N ALA A 123 -24.59 -0.49 20.67
CA ALA A 123 -24.97 -0.07 19.32
C ALA A 123 -26.33 -0.66 18.91
N ARG A 124 -26.54 -1.97 19.09
CA ARG A 124 -27.81 -2.64 18.74
C ARG A 124 -29.02 -2.15 19.54
N THR A 125 -28.83 -1.63 20.76
CA THR A 125 -29.94 -1.10 21.58
C THR A 125 -30.28 0.35 21.28
N LEU A 126 -29.39 1.09 20.62
CA LEU A 126 -29.56 2.53 20.36
C LEU A 126 -30.14 2.82 18.96
N GLY A 127 -30.25 1.83 18.08
CA GLY A 127 -30.77 1.96 16.72
C GLY A 127 -29.65 2.05 15.69
#